data_AF-A0A6N7FWE0-F1
#
_entry.id   AF-A0A6N7FWE0-F1
#
_cell.length_a   1.000
_cell.length_b   1.000
_cell.length_c   1.000
_cell.angle_alpha   90.00
_cell.angle_beta   90.00
_cell.angle_gamma   90.00
#
_symmetry.space_group_name_H-M   'P 1'
#
loop_
_entity.id
_entity.type
_entity.pdbx_description
1 polymer ?
#
loop_
_entity_poly.entity_id
_entity_poly.type
_entity_poly.pdbx_seq_one_letter_code
_entity_poly.pdbx_strand_id
1 'polypeptide(L)' 'MPALDRVLDYLVPEGWDVEPGSLVRIPLQRRRERGWVVATERMAPPGVALRPIAKVTGLGPSAELVELAAWAAW' A
#
# COMPACT_ATOMS: atom_id res chain seq x y z
N MET A 1 0.42 3.69 -18.34
CA MET A 1 -0.22 2.45 -17.86
C MET A 1 -1.66 2.81 -17.53
N PRO A 2 -2.66 1.97 -17.83
CA PRO A 2 -4.01 2.21 -17.32
C PRO A 2 -3.95 2.38 -15.81
N ALA A 3 -4.68 3.36 -15.28
CA ALA A 3 -4.77 3.58 -13.85
C ALA A 3 -5.33 2.30 -13.22
N LEU A 4 -4.68 1.81 -12.17
CA LEU A 4 -5.25 0.74 -11.39
C LEU A 4 -6.40 1.34 -10.59
N ASP A 5 -7.61 0.86 -10.82
CA ASP A 5 -8.84 1.26 -10.12
C ASP A 5 -9.02 0.53 -8.79
N ARG A 6 -7.97 -0.16 -8.32
CA ARG A 6 -8.02 -0.99 -7.11
C ARG A 6 -6.79 -0.87 -6.24
N VAL A 7 -7.01 -1.12 -4.95
CA VAL A 7 -5.94 -1.30 -3.96
C VAL A 7 -5.31 -2.68 -4.13
N LEU A 8 -3.99 -2.76 -3.92
CA LEU A 8 -3.23 -3.99 -3.94
C LEU A 8 -2.70 -4.31 -2.54
N ASP A 9 -2.92 -5.56 -2.10
CA ASP A 9 -2.41 -6.03 -0.82
C ASP A 9 -0.96 -6.53 -0.96
N TYR A 10 -0.13 -6.16 0.01
CA TYR A 10 1.27 -6.58 0.13
C TYR A 10 1.57 -6.92 1.59
N LEU A 11 2.55 -7.79 1.80
CA LEU A 11 3.02 -8.15 3.13
C LEU A 11 3.95 -7.06 3.67
N VAL A 12 3.76 -6.66 4.93
CA VAL A 12 4.71 -5.84 5.67
C VAL A 12 5.74 -6.76 6.32
N PRO A 13 7.05 -6.65 6.00
CA PRO A 13 8.08 -7.42 6.66
C PRO A 13 8.10 -7.17 8.17
N GLU A 14 8.49 -8.17 8.94
CA GLU A 14 8.63 -8.05 10.40
C GLU A 14 9.64 -6.93 10.77
N GLY A 15 9.31 -6.18 11.83
CA GLY A 15 10.14 -5.07 12.32
C GLY A 15 10.02 -3.78 11.51
N TRP A 16 9.12 -3.71 10.53
CA TRP A 16 8.84 -2.47 9.80
C TRP A 16 7.60 -1.80 10.38
N ASP A 17 7.78 -0.55 10.78
CA ASP A 17 6.67 0.30 11.18
C ASP A 17 6.06 0.97 9.96
N VAL A 18 4.77 0.72 9.73
CA VAL A 18 4.04 1.14 8.54
C VAL A 18 2.63 1.51 8.96
N GLU A 19 2.26 2.75 8.68
CA GLU A 19 0.93 3.29 8.94
C GLU A 19 0.27 3.79 7.64
N PRO A 20 -1.07 3.95 7.60
CA PRO A 20 -1.75 4.66 6.52
C PRO A 20 -1.08 6.01 6.24
N GLY A 21 -0.81 6.28 4.97
CA GLY A 21 -0.04 7.42 4.51
C GLY A 21 1.43 7.13 4.24
N SER A 22 2.02 6.06 4.80
CA SER A 22 3.43 5.72 4.57
C SER A 22 3.75 5.53 3.09
N LEU A 23 4.82 6.15 2.60
CA LEU A 23 5.31 5.96 1.24
C LEU A 23 6.12 4.68 1.13
N VAL A 24 5.76 3.83 0.18
CA VAL A 24 6.39 2.52 -0.01
C VAL A 24 6.82 2.28 -1.46
N ARG A 25 7.76 1.36 -1.63
CA ARG A 25 8.14 0.79 -2.93
C ARG A 25 7.63 -0.63 -3.01
N ILE A 26 6.87 -0.95 -4.04
CA ILE A 26 6.30 -2.28 -4.25
C ILE A 26 6.88 -2.95 -5.50
N PRO A 27 7.08 -4.27 -5.51
CA PRO A 27 7.29 -5.00 -6.75
C PRO A 27 5.96 -5.10 -7.51
N LEU A 28 5.88 -4.47 -8.68
CA LEU A 28 4.73 -4.55 -9.58
C LEU A 28 5.21 -5.01 -10.95
N GLN A 29 4.84 -6.24 -11.33
CA GLN A 29 5.36 -6.90 -12.53
C GLN A 29 6.90 -6.91 -12.56
N ARG A 30 7.52 -6.27 -13.56
CA ARG A 30 8.98 -6.20 -13.77
C ARG A 30 9.62 -4.95 -13.18
N ARG A 31 8.86 -4.11 -12.48
CA ARG A 31 9.31 -2.80 -12.00
C ARG A 31 9.04 -2.63 -10.51
N ARG A 32 9.77 -1.70 -9.92
CA ARG A 32 9.51 -1.23 -8.55
C ARG A 32 8.72 0.07 -8.68
N GLU A 33 7.50 0.07 -8.18
CA GLU A 33 6.61 1.22 -8.24
C GLU A 33 6.48 1.91 -6.89
N ARG A 34 6.19 3.21 -6.91
CA ARG A 34 5.87 3.94 -5.68
C ARG A 34 4.39 3.76 -5.40
N GLY A 35 4.05 3.64 -4.13
CA GLY A 35 2.68 3.73 -3.63
C GLY A 35 2.68 4.37 -2.25
N TRP A 36 1.48 4.59 -1.73
CA TRP A 36 1.29 4.86 -0.31
C TRP A 36 0.36 3.82 0.29
N VAL A 37 0.48 3.63 1.59
CA VAL A 37 -0.36 2.69 2.33
C VAL A 37 -1.70 3.35 2.63
N VAL A 38 -2.79 2.64 2.37
CA VAL A 38 -4.15 3.15 2.63
C VAL A 38 -4.83 2.46 3.80
N ALA A 39 -4.36 1.27 4.17
CA ALA A 39 -4.84 0.49 5.30
C ALA A 39 -3.76 -0.51 5.73
N THR A 40 -3.76 -0.87 7.01
CA THR A 40 -2.93 -1.93 7.61
C THR A 40 -3.84 -3.04 8.15
N GLU A 41 -3.25 -4.13 8.66
CA GLU A 41 -3.97 -5.24 9.31
C GLU A 41 -5.03 -5.95 8.43
N ARG A 42 -4.82 -5.97 7.12
CA ARG A 42 -5.67 -6.71 6.17
C ARG A 42 -5.23 -8.16 6.05
N MET A 43 -6.20 -9.08 6.16
CA MET A 43 -5.96 -10.49 5.92
C MET A 43 -5.92 -10.77 4.42
N ALA A 44 -4.92 -11.54 3.97
CA ALA A 44 -4.84 -11.98 2.59
C ALA A 44 -6.08 -12.82 2.23
N PRO A 45 -6.66 -12.66 1.03
CA PRO A 45 -7.71 -13.57 0.58
C PRO A 45 -7.21 -15.03 0.56
N PRO A 46 -8.08 -16.02 0.81
CA PRO A 46 -7.69 -17.43 0.80
C PRO A 46 -6.97 -17.82 -0.50
N GLY A 47 -5.82 -18.50 -0.36
CA GLY A 47 -5.02 -18.95 -1.50
C GLY A 47 -4.16 -17.88 -2.16
N VAL A 48 -4.13 -16.65 -1.65
CA VAL A 48 -3.28 -15.57 -2.18
C VAL A 48 -1.98 -15.46 -1.41
N ALA A 49 -0.86 -15.72 -2.08
CA ALA A 49 0.47 -15.45 -1.54
C ALA A 49 0.85 -13.97 -1.75
N LEU A 50 0.87 -13.19 -0.66
CA LEU A 50 1.27 -11.79 -0.72
C LEU A 50 2.78 -11.66 -0.92
N ARG A 51 3.18 -10.72 -1.79
CA ARG A 51 4.58 -10.32 -1.93
C ARG A 51 4.91 -9.27 -0.87
N PRO A 52 6.14 -9.24 -0.33
CA PRO A 52 6.53 -8.20 0.60
C PRO A 52 6.68 -6.84 -0.09
N ILE A 53 6.38 -5.76 0.64
CA ILE A 53 6.83 -4.42 0.24
C ILE A 53 8.36 -4.38 0.22
N ALA A 54 8.92 -3.60 -0.71
CA ALA A 54 10.35 -3.64 -0.98
C ALA A 54 11.15 -2.57 -0.21
N LYS A 55 10.49 -1.48 0.23
CA LYS A 55 11.08 -0.40 1.05
C LYS A 55 10.00 0.56 1.57
N VAL A 56 10.14 1.07 2.78
CA VAL A 56 9.49 2.32 3.24
C VAL A 56 10.39 3.50 2.89
N THR A 57 9.87 4.48 2.16
CA THR A 57 10.64 5.62 1.67
C THR A 57 10.38 6.93 2.39
N GLY A 58 9.37 6.96 3.27
CA GLY A 58 9.09 8.13 4.11
C GLY A 58 7.60 8.24 4.46
N LEU A 59 7.23 9.42 4.94
CA LEU A 59 5.86 9.79 5.26
C LEU A 59 5.21 10.40 4.02
N GLY A 60 3.98 9.98 3.73
CA GLY A 60 3.16 10.51 2.66
C GLY A 60 2.00 11.35 3.21
N PRO A 61 0.82 11.35 2.56
CA PRO A 61 -0.35 12.07 3.08
C PRO A 61 -0.72 11.58 4.48
N SER A 62 -1.27 12.44 5.34
CA SER A 62 -1.76 12.02 6.64
C SER A 62 -2.88 10.97 6.49
N ALA A 63 -3.08 10.14 7.52
CA ALA A 63 -4.16 9.17 7.54
C ALA A 63 -5.54 9.83 7.30
N GLU A 64 -5.78 11.00 7.88
CA GLU A 64 -6.99 11.80 7.66
C GLU A 64 -7.19 12.17 6.19
N LEU A 65 -6.11 12.55 5.49
CA LEU A 65 -6.18 12.89 4.07
C LEU A 65 -6.40 11.66 3.19
N VAL A 66 -5.83 10.52 3.58
CA VAL A 66 -6.09 9.23 2.92
C VAL A 66 -7.55 8.83 3.06
N GLU A 67 -8.13 8.97 4.26
CA GLU A 67 -9.54 8.69 4.53
C GLU A 67 -10.46 9.63 3.74
N LEU A 68 -10.18 10.93 3.74
CA LEU A 68 -10.93 11.92 2.96
C LEU A 68 -10.89 11.62 1.46
N ALA A 69 -9.72 11.27 0.93
CA ALA A 69 -9.57 10.91 -0.48
C ALA A 69 -10.33 9.63 -0.83
N ALA A 70 -10.39 8.65 0.09
CA ALA A 70 -11.17 7.43 -0.10
C ALA A 70 -12.68 7.74 -0.16
N TRP A 71 -13.19 8.65 0.67
CA TRP A 71 -14.57 9.13 0.58
C TRP A 71 -14.85 9.83 -0.76
N ALA A 72 -13.96 10.72 -1.20
CA ALA A 72 -14.15 11.50 -2.43
C ALA A 72 -14.08 10.67 -3.72
N ALA A 73 -13.58 9.43 -3.65
CA ALA A 73 -13.46 8.52 -4.79
C ALA A 73 -14.72 7.68 -5.07
N TRP A 74 -15.76 7.80 -4.23
CA TRP A 74 -17.06 7.16 -4.41
C TRP A 74 -17.93 7.83 -5.48
#